data_AF-A0A7W0LA79-F1
#
_entry.id   AF-A0A7W0LA79-F1
#
_cell.length_a   1.000
_cell.length_b   1.000
_cell.length_c   1.000
_cell.angle_alpha   90.00
_cell.angle_beta   90.00
_cell.angle_gamma   90.00
#
_symmetry.space_group_name_H-M   'P 1'
#
loop_
_entity.id
_entity.type
_entity.pdbx_description
1 polymer ?
#
loop_
_entity_poly.entity_id
_entity_poly.type
_entity_poly.pdbx_seq_one_letter_code
_entity_poly.pdbx_strand_id
1 'polypeptide(L)'
;VSIGGFVPKPHTPFQWAAQADHETIDRRLKLLRTAINSDRSVGRAIGVRYHDGRPGIVEGLLSRGDRRIGAVIEQVWRDGGRFDGWNEHFSYDRWMTACAEVLPGYGLDVDWYTTRERNEHEVLPWDHLDSGLDKEWLWADWQDALSEQEQDDCRWTPCFDCGVCPGMGTDIQIGPTGVRLLPLTPVTTG
;
A
#
# COMPACT_ATOMS: atom_id res chain seq x y z
N VAL A 1 -14.75 -9.42 -10.38
CA VAL A 1 -13.37 -9.17 -9.88
C VAL A 1 -13.06 -7.69 -10.03
N SER A 2 -12.42 -7.07 -9.03
CA SER A 2 -11.89 -5.71 -9.13
C SER A 2 -10.37 -5.78 -9.29
N ILE A 3 -9.81 -4.95 -10.16
CA ILE A 3 -8.37 -4.92 -10.44
C ILE A 3 -7.91 -3.45 -10.39
N GLY A 4 -6.87 -3.18 -9.62
CA GLY A 4 -6.31 -1.84 -9.45
C GLY A 4 -4.79 -1.86 -9.52
N GLY A 5 -4.21 -0.67 -9.71
CA GLY A 5 -2.78 -0.48 -9.54
C GLY A 5 -2.36 -0.73 -8.09
N PHE A 6 -1.14 -1.20 -7.90
CA PHE A 6 -0.56 -1.39 -6.58
C PHE A 6 -0.21 -0.03 -5.94
N VAL A 7 -0.66 0.20 -4.71
CA VAL A 7 -0.37 1.40 -3.90
C VAL A 7 0.24 0.96 -2.56
N PRO A 8 1.51 1.29 -2.27
CA PRO A 8 2.17 0.97 -1.01
C PRO A 8 1.41 1.53 0.20
N LYS A 9 1.32 0.74 1.28
CA LYS A 9 0.66 1.16 2.51
C LYS A 9 1.61 1.17 3.70
N PRO A 10 1.47 2.15 4.62
CA PRO A 10 2.17 2.15 5.90
C PRO A 10 2.02 0.85 6.66
N HIS A 11 3.04 0.47 7.43
CA HIS A 11 3.01 -0.72 8.30
C HIS A 11 2.71 -2.02 7.54
N THR A 12 3.13 -2.10 6.28
CA THR A 12 3.11 -3.31 5.47
C THR A 12 4.51 -3.62 4.95
N PRO A 13 4.83 -4.88 4.61
CA PRO A 13 6.11 -5.23 4.01
C PRO A 13 6.40 -4.39 2.76
N PHE A 14 5.36 -4.08 1.97
CA PHE A 14 5.52 -3.30 0.75
C PHE A 14 5.64 -1.78 0.96
N GLN A 15 5.80 -1.29 2.19
CA GLN A 15 5.90 0.15 2.47
C GLN A 15 7.15 0.83 1.86
N TRP A 16 8.17 0.06 1.49
CA TRP A 16 9.37 0.54 0.78
C TRP A 16 9.26 0.49 -0.75
N ALA A 17 8.24 -0.21 -1.26
CA ALA A 17 8.07 -0.39 -2.69
C ALA A 17 7.73 0.94 -3.39
N ALA A 18 8.29 1.12 -4.58
CA ALA A 18 7.80 2.11 -5.53
C ALA A 18 6.44 1.68 -6.09
N GLN A 19 5.53 2.63 -6.31
CA GLN A 19 4.40 2.41 -7.19
C GLN A 19 4.73 2.82 -8.62
N ALA A 20 4.10 2.19 -9.61
CA ALA A 20 4.26 2.61 -11.00
C ALA A 20 3.54 3.94 -11.27
N ASP A 21 4.01 4.68 -12.28
CA ASP A 21 3.30 5.85 -12.80
C ASP A 21 1.92 5.48 -13.38
N HIS A 22 1.04 6.48 -13.49
CA HIS A 22 -0.35 6.22 -13.87
C HIS A 22 -0.48 5.74 -15.32
N GLU A 23 0.38 6.21 -16.22
CA GLU A 23 0.41 5.79 -17.62
C GLU A 23 0.76 4.31 -17.77
N THR A 24 1.70 3.83 -16.96
CA THR A 24 2.09 2.43 -16.89
C THR A 24 0.95 1.57 -16.36
N ILE A 25 0.25 2.02 -15.32
CA ILE A 25 -0.94 1.34 -14.79
C ILE A 25 -2.05 1.30 -15.85
N ASP A 26 -2.41 2.43 -16.44
CA ASP A 26 -3.45 2.53 -17.46
C ASP A 26 -3.15 1.63 -18.67
N ARG A 27 -1.88 1.59 -19.11
CA ARG A 27 -1.42 0.71 -20.18
C ARG A 27 -1.57 -0.77 -19.81
N ARG A 28 -1.15 -1.18 -18.60
CA ARG A 28 -1.25 -2.57 -18.12
C ARG A 28 -2.71 -3.00 -17.99
N LEU A 29 -3.57 -2.15 -17.45
CA LEU A 29 -5.01 -2.41 -17.33
C LEU A 29 -5.68 -2.55 -18.71
N LYS A 30 -5.29 -1.71 -19.68
CA LYS A 30 -5.76 -1.84 -21.07
C LYS A 30 -5.37 -3.17 -21.69
N LEU A 31 -4.11 -3.61 -21.52
CA LEU A 31 -3.64 -4.90 -22.03
C LEU A 31 -4.41 -6.07 -21.40
N LEU A 32 -4.62 -6.03 -20.08
CA LEU A 32 -5.39 -7.05 -19.36
C LEU A 32 -6.84 -7.11 -19.85
N ARG A 33 -7.48 -5.94 -20.04
CA ARG A 33 -8.83 -5.85 -20.59
C ARG A 33 -8.92 -6.42 -22.01
N THR A 34 -7.93 -6.16 -22.85
CA THR A 34 -7.88 -6.72 -24.21
C THR A 34 -7.74 -8.24 -24.17
N ALA A 35 -6.86 -8.77 -23.31
CA ALA A 35 -6.67 -10.21 -23.15
C ALA A 35 -7.95 -10.90 -22.69
N ILE A 36 -8.62 -10.38 -21.65
CA ILE A 36 -9.87 -10.95 -21.12
C ILE A 36 -11.00 -10.94 -22.15
N ASN A 37 -11.13 -9.85 -22.92
CA ASN A 37 -12.17 -9.74 -23.95
C ASN A 37 -11.84 -10.47 -25.26
N SER A 38 -10.60 -10.93 -25.44
CA SER A 38 -10.21 -11.71 -26.62
C SER A 38 -10.88 -13.09 -26.64
N ASP A 39 -11.17 -13.65 -25.47
CA ASP A 39 -11.98 -14.86 -25.30
C ASP A 39 -13.40 -14.48 -24.85
N ARG A 40 -14.37 -14.68 -25.76
CA ARG A 40 -15.79 -14.37 -25.50
C ARG A 40 -16.40 -15.20 -24.37
N SER A 41 -15.90 -16.41 -24.12
CA SER A 41 -16.38 -17.25 -23.03
C SER A 41 -15.98 -16.66 -21.68
N VAL A 42 -14.73 -16.20 -21.55
CA VAL A 42 -14.19 -15.55 -20.35
C VAL A 42 -14.84 -14.18 -20.14
N GLY A 43 -14.90 -13.35 -21.18
CA GLY A 43 -15.47 -11.99 -21.08
C GLY A 43 -16.95 -11.94 -20.69
N ARG A 44 -17.71 -13.02 -20.94
CA ARG A 44 -19.11 -13.15 -20.49
C ARG A 44 -19.23 -13.71 -19.06
N ALA A 45 -18.26 -14.50 -18.63
CA ALA A 45 -18.28 -15.15 -17.31
C ALA A 45 -17.75 -14.24 -16.20
N ILE A 46 -16.83 -13.31 -16.52
CA ILE A 46 -16.14 -12.48 -15.51
C ILE A 46 -16.52 -11.01 -15.67
N GLY A 47 -17.26 -10.48 -14.69
CA GLY A 47 -17.43 -9.03 -14.54
C GLY A 47 -16.15 -8.41 -13.97
N VAL A 48 -15.39 -7.68 -14.80
CA VAL A 48 -14.17 -6.99 -14.36
C VAL A 48 -14.43 -5.50 -14.18
N ARG A 49 -14.08 -4.98 -13.01
CA ARG A 49 -14.03 -3.55 -12.71
C ARG A 49 -12.57 -3.13 -12.58
N TYR A 50 -12.24 -1.96 -13.10
CA TYR A 50 -10.90 -1.40 -13.07
C TYR A 50 -10.93 -0.06 -12.36
N HIS A 51 -9.82 0.27 -11.69
CA HIS A 51 -9.57 1.59 -11.13
C HIS A 51 -8.48 2.27 -11.96
N ASP A 52 -8.74 3.50 -12.40
CA ASP A 52 -7.80 4.28 -13.22
C ASP A 52 -6.52 4.59 -12.44
N GLY A 53 -5.39 4.76 -13.15
CA GLY A 53 -4.08 4.97 -12.51
C GLY A 53 -3.96 6.31 -11.78
N ARG A 54 -4.61 7.37 -12.27
CA ARG A 54 -4.52 8.74 -11.73
C ARG A 54 -4.97 8.86 -10.27
N PRO A 55 -6.14 8.33 -9.86
CA PRO A 55 -6.50 8.21 -8.45
C PRO A 55 -5.42 7.53 -7.60
N GLY A 56 -4.75 6.50 -8.12
CA GLY A 56 -3.68 5.79 -7.42
C GLY A 56 -2.44 6.65 -7.11
N ILE A 57 -2.13 7.67 -7.91
CA ILE A 57 -1.05 8.63 -7.60
C ILE A 57 -1.39 9.44 -6.36
N VAL A 58 -2.62 9.97 -6.29
CA VAL A 58 -3.09 10.74 -5.12
C VAL A 58 -3.21 9.84 -3.89
N GLU A 59 -3.71 8.61 -4.06
CA GLU A 59 -3.76 7.63 -2.99
C GLU A 59 -2.37 7.29 -2.45
N GLY A 60 -1.38 7.13 -3.33
CA GLY A 60 0.03 6.94 -2.95
C GLY A 60 0.60 8.13 -2.21
N LEU A 61 0.35 9.34 -2.70
CA LEU A 61 0.77 10.59 -2.04
C LEU A 61 0.22 10.69 -0.61
N LEU A 62 -1.07 10.37 -0.41
CA LEU A 62 -1.73 10.42 0.89
C LEU A 62 -1.31 9.27 1.81
N SER A 63 -1.12 8.07 1.25
CA SER A 63 -0.69 6.89 2.02
C SER A 63 0.75 7.03 2.48
N ARG A 64 1.60 7.66 1.67
CA ARG A 64 3.05 7.75 1.91
C ARG A 64 3.51 9.14 2.37
N GLY A 65 2.56 10.05 2.59
CA GLY A 65 2.78 11.45 2.92
C GLY A 65 3.17 11.68 4.37
N ASP A 66 3.89 12.77 4.61
CA ASP A 66 4.14 13.31 5.95
C ASP A 66 3.38 14.63 6.17
N ARG A 67 3.69 15.34 7.27
CA ARG A 67 3.07 16.61 7.64
C ARG A 67 3.08 17.66 6.52
N ARG A 68 4.04 17.63 5.59
CA ARG A 68 4.12 18.54 4.44
C ARG A 68 2.96 18.36 3.47
N ILE A 69 2.41 17.15 3.36
CA ILE A 69 1.20 16.88 2.56
C ILE A 69 -0.04 17.58 3.15
N GLY A 70 -0.02 17.95 4.43
CA GLY A 70 -1.06 18.77 5.03
C GLY A 70 -1.28 20.11 4.30
N ALA A 71 -0.20 20.77 3.87
CA ALA A 71 -0.28 22.01 3.09
C ALA A 71 -0.84 21.76 1.68
N VAL A 72 -0.56 20.61 1.07
CA VAL A 72 -1.14 20.21 -0.22
C VAL A 72 -2.65 19.98 -0.07
N ILE A 73 -3.08 19.26 0.96
CA ILE A 73 -4.50 19.01 1.23
C ILE A 73 -5.25 20.33 1.46
N GLU A 74 -4.65 21.24 2.22
CA GLU A 74 -5.22 22.58 2.43
C GLU A 74 -5.37 23.33 1.10
N GLN A 75 -4.33 23.32 0.26
CA GLN A 75 -4.36 23.97 -1.05
C GLN A 75 -5.44 23.37 -1.96
N VAL A 76 -5.53 22.04 -2.05
CA VAL A 76 -6.60 21.33 -2.78
C VAL A 76 -7.98 21.79 -2.30
N TRP A 77 -8.19 21.93 -0.99
CA TRP A 77 -9.44 22.42 -0.44
C TRP A 77 -9.72 23.88 -0.81
N ARG A 78 -8.70 24.75 -0.78
CA ARG A 78 -8.81 26.16 -1.21
C ARG A 78 -9.20 26.27 -2.68
N ASP A 79 -8.71 25.36 -3.51
CA ASP A 79 -9.03 25.25 -4.94
C ASP A 79 -10.38 24.54 -5.21
N GLY A 80 -11.20 24.39 -4.17
CA GLY A 80 -12.55 23.84 -4.27
C GLY A 80 -12.63 22.31 -4.19
N GLY A 81 -11.53 21.63 -3.86
CA GLY A 81 -11.50 20.19 -3.62
C GLY A 81 -12.34 19.77 -2.43
N ARG A 82 -13.42 19.05 -2.71
CA ARG A 82 -14.39 18.53 -1.73
C ARG A 82 -14.98 17.25 -2.29
N PHE A 83 -15.21 16.27 -1.41
CA PHE A 83 -15.79 14.98 -1.79
C PHE A 83 -14.95 14.21 -2.82
N ASP A 84 -13.61 14.35 -2.81
CA ASP A 84 -12.70 13.66 -3.73
C ASP A 84 -12.69 12.11 -3.57
N GLY A 85 -13.35 11.57 -2.53
CA GLY A 85 -13.60 10.13 -2.39
C GLY A 85 -14.67 9.57 -3.35
N TRP A 86 -15.40 10.44 -4.05
CA TRP A 86 -16.37 10.07 -5.08
C TRP A 86 -15.81 10.41 -6.47
N ASN A 87 -15.85 9.46 -7.39
CA ASN A 87 -15.22 9.58 -8.71
C ASN A 87 -15.71 10.80 -9.51
N GLU A 88 -16.99 11.16 -9.37
CA GLU A 88 -17.62 12.31 -10.02
C GLU A 88 -17.12 13.67 -9.52
N HIS A 89 -16.45 13.71 -8.38
CA HIS A 89 -15.91 14.93 -7.75
C HIS A 89 -14.39 14.99 -7.79
N PHE A 90 -13.73 13.84 -7.88
CA PHE A 90 -12.28 13.73 -7.94
C PHE A 90 -11.70 14.49 -9.13
N SER A 91 -10.66 15.30 -8.87
CA SER A 91 -9.90 16.01 -9.90
C SER A 91 -8.40 15.79 -9.72
N TYR A 92 -7.82 14.91 -10.55
CA TYR A 92 -6.37 14.69 -10.59
C TYR A 92 -5.59 15.98 -10.84
N ASP A 93 -6.03 16.79 -11.80
CA ASP A 93 -5.34 18.02 -12.19
C ASP A 93 -5.29 19.04 -11.04
N ARG A 94 -6.34 19.10 -10.21
CA ARG A 94 -6.36 19.92 -8.98
C ARG A 94 -5.26 19.48 -8.01
N TRP A 95 -5.16 18.17 -7.76
CA TRP A 95 -4.12 17.62 -6.88
C TRP A 95 -2.71 17.89 -7.41
N MET A 96 -2.49 17.70 -8.71
CA MET A 96 -1.18 17.95 -9.32
C MET A 96 -0.81 19.44 -9.30
N THR A 97 -1.79 20.33 -9.53
CA THR A 97 -1.60 21.78 -9.42
C THR A 97 -1.20 22.18 -8.00
N ALA A 98 -1.96 21.74 -6.99
CA ALA A 98 -1.64 22.00 -5.59
C ALA A 98 -0.26 21.45 -5.19
N CYS A 99 0.12 20.26 -5.67
CA CYS A 99 1.46 19.71 -5.44
C CYS A 99 2.55 20.57 -6.07
N ALA A 100 2.36 21.01 -7.33
CA ALA A 100 3.33 21.84 -8.05
C ALA A 100 3.50 23.24 -7.41
N GLU A 101 2.49 23.75 -6.72
CA GLU A 101 2.57 25.01 -5.97
C GLU A 101 3.25 24.84 -4.60
N VAL A 102 2.95 23.75 -3.89
CA VAL A 102 3.35 23.59 -2.48
C VAL A 102 4.68 22.86 -2.32
N LEU A 103 4.89 21.74 -3.03
CA LEU A 103 6.03 20.85 -2.79
C LEU A 103 7.41 21.45 -3.13
N PRO A 104 7.57 22.31 -4.17
CA PRO A 104 8.85 22.95 -4.44
C PRO A 104 9.37 23.80 -3.27
N GLY A 105 8.49 24.34 -2.43
CA GLY A 105 8.87 25.06 -1.20
C GLY A 105 9.60 24.17 -0.17
N TYR A 106 9.48 22.85 -0.30
CA TYR A 106 10.18 21.86 0.50
C TYR A 106 11.31 21.15 -0.27
N GLY A 107 11.55 21.52 -1.53
CA GLY A 107 12.49 20.82 -2.42
C GLY A 107 12.02 19.41 -2.80
N LEU A 108 10.71 19.17 -2.85
CA LEU A 108 10.10 17.88 -3.15
C LEU A 108 9.16 17.98 -4.35
N ASP A 109 8.79 16.83 -4.89
CA ASP A 109 7.77 16.66 -5.91
C ASP A 109 6.88 15.43 -5.61
N VAL A 110 5.92 15.16 -6.50
CA VAL A 110 4.98 14.04 -6.35
C VAL A 110 5.70 12.69 -6.44
N ASP A 111 6.71 12.58 -7.31
CA ASP A 111 7.46 11.35 -7.56
C ASP A 111 8.29 10.93 -6.33
N TRP A 112 8.83 11.89 -5.58
CA TRP A 112 9.49 11.65 -4.30
C TRP A 112 8.58 10.90 -3.32
N TYR A 113 7.27 11.23 -3.32
CA TYR A 113 6.27 10.57 -2.50
C TYR A 113 5.63 9.36 -3.14
N THR A 114 5.86 9.02 -4.41
CA THR A 114 5.11 7.94 -5.08
C THR A 114 6.02 6.95 -5.81
N THR A 115 6.66 7.36 -6.89
CA THR A 115 7.36 6.46 -7.83
C THR A 115 8.80 6.15 -7.42
N ARG A 116 9.35 6.86 -6.43
CA ARG A 116 10.67 6.58 -5.87
C ARG A 116 10.69 5.32 -5.00
N GLU A 117 11.74 4.52 -5.15
CA GLU A 117 12.12 3.43 -4.24
C GLU A 117 12.69 3.97 -2.92
N ARG A 118 12.35 3.32 -1.81
CA ARG A 118 12.86 3.64 -0.47
C ARG A 118 13.84 2.57 -0.01
N ASN A 119 14.84 2.97 0.76
CA ASN A 119 15.81 2.04 1.34
C ASN A 119 15.42 1.64 2.77
N GLU A 120 16.03 0.56 3.27
CA GLU A 120 15.82 0.00 4.61
C GLU A 120 15.81 1.04 5.72
N HIS A 121 16.83 1.90 5.72
CA HIS A 121 17.12 2.83 6.80
C HIS A 121 16.47 4.20 6.60
N GLU A 122 15.58 4.34 5.62
CA GLU A 122 14.82 5.56 5.42
C GLU A 122 13.87 5.81 6.60
N VAL A 123 13.86 7.04 7.08
CA VAL A 123 12.89 7.49 8.09
C VAL A 123 11.54 7.65 7.40
N LEU A 124 10.59 6.79 7.74
CA LEU A 124 9.25 6.80 7.18
C LEU A 124 8.35 7.77 7.96
N PRO A 125 7.40 8.45 7.30
CA PRO A 125 6.50 9.41 7.95
C PRO A 125 5.75 8.87 9.17
N TRP A 126 5.43 7.59 9.18
CA TRP A 126 4.69 6.88 10.22
C TRP A 126 5.58 6.10 11.20
N ASP A 127 6.91 6.21 11.14
CA ASP A 127 7.82 5.51 12.07
C ASP A 127 7.57 5.86 13.55
N HIS A 128 6.88 6.97 13.82
CA HIS A 128 6.49 7.39 15.17
C HIS A 128 5.18 6.76 15.66
N LEU A 129 4.55 5.91 14.84
CA LEU A 129 3.34 5.17 15.15
C LEU A 129 3.70 3.70 15.35
N ASP A 130 3.03 3.05 16.30
CA ASP A 130 3.19 1.64 16.58
C ASP A 130 1.93 0.88 16.12
N SER A 131 2.11 -0.05 15.17
CA SER A 131 1.06 -0.95 14.68
C SER A 131 1.15 -2.36 15.28
N GLY A 132 2.07 -2.58 16.22
CA GLY A 132 2.40 -3.87 16.82
C GLY A 132 3.28 -4.77 15.94
N LEU A 133 3.73 -4.30 14.78
CA LEU A 133 4.62 -5.03 13.87
C LEU A 133 6.02 -4.45 13.94
N ASP A 134 7.02 -5.32 14.11
CA ASP A 134 8.42 -4.91 14.13
C ASP A 134 8.88 -4.45 12.72
N LYS A 135 9.55 -3.30 12.64
CA LYS A 135 9.97 -2.71 11.36
C LYS A 135 11.00 -3.59 10.65
N GLU A 136 11.91 -4.18 11.42
CA GLU A 136 12.93 -5.11 10.95
C GLU A 136 12.29 -6.38 10.36
N TRP A 137 11.22 -6.88 10.99
CA TRP A 137 10.45 -8.00 10.47
C TRP A 137 9.77 -7.65 9.14
N LEU A 138 9.13 -6.48 9.04
CA LEU A 138 8.53 -6.00 7.80
C LEU A 138 9.56 -5.86 6.66
N TRP A 139 10.79 -5.44 6.99
CA TRP A 139 11.86 -5.36 6.00
C TRP A 139 12.31 -6.73 5.52
N ALA A 140 12.47 -7.69 6.44
CA ALA A 140 12.79 -9.07 6.08
C ALA A 140 11.73 -9.69 5.15
N ASP A 141 10.45 -9.53 5.49
CA ASP A 141 9.33 -10.02 4.67
C ASP A 141 9.29 -9.33 3.29
N TRP A 142 9.69 -8.05 3.19
CA TRP A 142 9.88 -7.38 1.91
C TRP A 142 11.01 -8.00 1.07
N GLN A 143 12.15 -8.34 1.69
CA GLN A 143 13.25 -9.00 0.99
C GLN A 143 12.86 -10.39 0.50
N ASP A 144 12.12 -11.14 1.31
CA ASP A 144 11.57 -12.46 0.93
C ASP A 144 10.56 -12.34 -0.21
N ALA A 145 9.67 -11.34 -0.18
CA ALA A 145 8.75 -11.08 -1.28
C ALA A 145 9.48 -10.77 -2.61
N LEU A 146 10.62 -10.08 -2.55
CA LEU A 146 11.48 -9.83 -3.72
C LEU A 146 12.17 -11.08 -4.24
N SER A 147 12.43 -12.08 -3.38
CA SER A 147 13.00 -13.38 -3.77
C SER A 147 11.94 -14.44 -4.13
N GLU A 148 10.68 -14.02 -4.29
CA GLU A 148 9.54 -14.90 -4.57
C GLU A 148 9.30 -15.94 -3.45
N GLN A 149 9.73 -15.63 -2.22
CA GLN A 149 9.46 -16.44 -1.05
C GLN A 149 8.13 -16.01 -0.41
N GLU A 150 7.26 -16.99 -0.19
CA GLU A 150 5.97 -16.75 0.45
C GLU A 150 6.05 -16.98 1.96
N GLN A 151 5.30 -16.16 2.69
CA GLN A 151 5.14 -16.27 4.13
C GLN A 151 4.00 -17.24 4.46
N ASP A 152 4.31 -18.29 5.22
CA ASP A 152 3.34 -19.27 5.67
C ASP A 152 2.36 -18.70 6.71
N ASP A 153 1.22 -19.37 6.86
CA ASP A 153 0.22 -19.02 7.86
C ASP A 153 0.68 -19.40 9.28
N CYS A 154 1.03 -18.38 10.07
CA CYS A 154 1.51 -18.51 11.45
C CYS A 154 0.53 -19.18 12.43
N ARG A 155 -0.71 -19.43 12.00
CA ARG A 155 -1.71 -20.19 12.74
C ARG A 155 -1.42 -21.69 12.77
N TRP A 156 -0.74 -22.19 11.74
CA TRP A 156 -0.51 -23.63 11.52
C TRP A 156 0.98 -24.01 11.51
N THR A 157 1.84 -23.01 11.43
CA THR A 157 3.29 -23.13 11.41
C THR A 157 3.88 -22.43 12.65
N PRO A 158 5.16 -22.67 12.99
CA PRO A 158 5.82 -21.93 14.06
C PRO A 158 5.75 -20.41 13.85
N CYS A 159 5.78 -19.65 14.96
CA CYS A 159 5.76 -18.19 14.95
C CYS A 159 6.92 -17.60 14.12
N PHE A 160 6.64 -16.54 13.35
CA PHE A 160 7.65 -15.76 12.60
C PHE A 160 8.18 -14.54 13.35
N ASP A 161 7.75 -14.37 14.60
CA ASP A 161 8.22 -13.30 15.50
C ASP A 161 8.01 -11.89 14.95
N CYS A 162 6.81 -11.62 14.41
CA CYS A 162 6.44 -10.31 13.86
C CYS A 162 6.15 -9.22 14.92
N GLY A 163 6.32 -9.52 16.21
CA GLY A 163 6.04 -8.60 17.33
C GLY A 163 4.58 -8.59 17.84
N VAL A 164 3.59 -8.92 17.00
CA VAL A 164 2.15 -8.73 17.29
C VAL A 164 1.66 -9.50 18.53
N CYS A 165 1.78 -10.83 18.52
CA CYS A 165 1.17 -11.66 19.57
C CYS A 165 1.80 -11.41 20.95
N PRO A 166 3.14 -11.47 21.10
CA PRO A 166 3.78 -11.17 22.38
C PRO A 166 3.62 -9.70 22.79
N GLY A 167 3.79 -8.76 21.86
CA GLY A 167 3.76 -7.32 22.13
C GLY A 167 2.39 -6.81 22.56
N MET A 168 1.31 -7.39 22.02
CA MET A 168 -0.06 -7.02 22.38
C MET A 168 -0.71 -7.94 23.41
N GLY A 169 0.01 -8.95 23.91
CA GLY A 169 -0.55 -9.93 24.85
C GLY A 169 -1.76 -10.66 24.27
N THR A 170 -1.70 -10.99 22.99
CA THR A 170 -2.78 -11.66 22.26
C THR A 170 -2.36 -13.05 21.81
N ASP A 171 -3.33 -13.94 21.70
CA ASP A 171 -3.15 -15.31 21.24
C ASP A 171 -3.90 -15.51 19.93
N ILE A 172 -3.33 -16.36 19.07
CA ILE A 172 -3.99 -16.79 17.84
C ILE A 172 -5.33 -17.46 18.17
N GLN A 173 -6.43 -16.83 17.77
CA GLN A 173 -7.77 -17.40 17.87
C GLN A 173 -8.15 -18.06 16.54
N ILE A 174 -8.46 -19.34 16.58
CA ILE A 174 -9.09 -20.03 15.45
C ILE A 174 -10.40 -20.62 15.97
N GLY A 175 -11.47 -20.52 15.16
CA GLY A 175 -12.73 -21.20 15.46
C GLY A 175 -12.54 -22.71 15.60
N PRO A 176 -13.59 -23.49 15.93
CA PRO A 176 -13.46 -24.93 16.11
C PRO A 176 -13.03 -25.62 14.81
N THR A 177 -11.74 -25.87 14.65
CA THR A 177 -11.13 -26.52 13.46
C THR A 177 -10.77 -27.97 13.71
N GLY A 178 -10.77 -28.43 14.97
CA GLY A 178 -10.30 -29.78 15.34
C GLY A 178 -8.79 -29.97 15.22
N VAL A 179 -8.04 -28.90 14.91
CA VAL A 179 -6.59 -28.90 14.74
C VAL A 179 -5.93 -28.23 15.94
N ARG A 180 -4.81 -28.79 16.41
CA ARG A 180 -4.06 -28.27 17.57
C ARG A 180 -3.06 -27.21 17.11
N LEU A 181 -3.11 -26.04 17.75
CA LEU A 181 -2.12 -24.97 17.56
C LEU A 181 -0.73 -25.41 18.01
N LEU A 182 0.30 -24.94 17.31
CA LEU A 182 1.67 -24.99 17.80
C LEU A 182 1.86 -23.88 18.85
N PRO A 183 2.56 -24.15 19.98
CA PRO A 183 2.82 -23.13 20.98
C PRO A 183 3.72 -22.03 20.40
N LEU A 184 3.36 -20.77 20.64
CA LEU A 184 4.24 -19.64 20.39
C LEU A 184 5.44 -19.75 21.34
N THR A 185 6.65 -19.85 20.80
CA THR A 185 7.88 -19.73 21.59
C THR A 185 8.43 -18.34 21.34
N PRO A 186 8.18 -17.34 22.21
CA PRO A 186 8.72 -16.01 22.02
C PRO A 186 10.25 -16.07 22.01
N VAL A 187 10.88 -15.39 21.06
CA VAL A 187 12.33 -15.20 21.08
C VAL A 187 12.61 -14.26 22.24
N THR A 188 13.27 -14.75 23.28
CA THR A 188 13.64 -13.92 24.42
C THR A 188 14.81 -13.04 23.98
N THR A 189 14.54 -11.74 23.85
CA THR A 189 15.58 -10.73 23.68
C THR A 189 16.43 -10.70 24.94
N GLY A 190 17.69 -11.12 24.80
CA GLY A 190 18.72 -11.07 25.85
C GLY A 190 19.39 -9.71 25.93
#